data_AF-A0A7K0ICZ0-F1
#
_entry.id   AF-A0A7K0ICZ0-F1
#
_cell.length_a   1.000
_cell.length_b   1.000
_cell.length_c   1.000
_cell.angle_alpha   90.00
_cell.angle_beta   90.00
_cell.angle_gamma   90.00
#
_symmetry.space_group_name_H-M   'P 1'
#
loop_
_entity.id
_entity.type
_entity.pdbx_description
1 polymer ?
#
loop_
_entity_poly.entity_id
_entity_poly.type
_entity_poly.pdbx_seq_one_letter_code
_entity_poly.pdbx_strand_id
1 'polypeptide(L)'
;MKKVVFESVGNALLFVLMGLAFMFPFSRYEGGATADGFSLSVHLSPLMAVFVVFLVLYPIARAVFVRRSGLHASTRDNLELAADDERELQITGRALRTAYRVLMTCLIVGLGVLAAAQFLSATFLGDAVAVYRTAVGIIAATLVAASASYCIRWCLEYRK
;
A
#
# COMPACT_ATOMS: atom_id res chain seq x y z
N MET A 1 -3.51 9.08 19.92
CA MET A 1 -4.02 7.78 19.41
C MET A 1 -4.80 7.87 18.11
N LYS A 2 -5.92 8.61 18.05
CA LYS A 2 -6.83 8.64 16.88
C LYS A 2 -6.12 9.01 15.56
N LYS A 3 -5.16 9.95 15.62
CA LYS A 3 -4.34 10.39 14.47
C LYS A 3 -3.55 9.24 13.82
N VAL A 4 -2.81 8.48 14.63
CA VAL A 4 -1.96 7.37 14.16
C VAL A 4 -2.77 6.21 13.62
N VAL A 5 -3.88 5.86 14.29
CA VAL A 5 -4.76 4.78 13.83
C VAL A 5 -5.42 5.15 12.51
N PHE A 6 -5.90 6.39 12.37
CA PHE A 6 -6.50 6.88 11.13
C PHE A 6 -5.53 6.77 9.94
N GLU A 7 -4.29 7.28 10.10
CA GLU A 7 -3.29 7.22 9.02
C GLU A 7 -2.84 5.78 8.73
N SER A 8 -2.63 4.96 9.75
CA SER A 8 -2.21 3.57 9.55
C SER A 8 -3.27 2.74 8.82
N VAL A 9 -4.55 2.93 9.15
CA VAL A 9 -5.67 2.30 8.45
C VAL A 9 -5.79 2.83 7.03
N GLY A 10 -5.67 4.14 6.84
CA GLY A 10 -5.67 4.78 5.53
C GLY A 10 -4.57 4.24 4.61
N ASN A 11 -3.34 4.14 5.11
CA ASN A 11 -2.20 3.61 4.39
C ASN A 11 -2.35 2.11 4.09
N ALA A 12 -2.83 1.31 5.05
CA ALA A 12 -3.11 -0.10 4.79
C ALA A 12 -4.15 -0.28 3.67
N LEU A 13 -5.24 0.51 3.69
CA LEU A 13 -6.28 0.48 2.68
C LEU A 13 -5.74 0.93 1.30
N LEU A 14 -4.91 1.99 1.28
CA LEU A 14 -4.18 2.43 0.10
C LEU A 14 -3.34 1.30 -0.50
N PHE A 15 -2.56 0.58 0.31
CA PHE A 15 -1.69 -0.49 -0.16
C PHE A 15 -2.47 -1.71 -0.66
N VAL A 16 -3.60 -2.04 -0.04
CA VAL A 16 -4.50 -3.09 -0.54
C VAL A 16 -5.09 -2.69 -1.89
N LEU A 17 -5.63 -1.48 -2.02
CA LEU A 17 -6.20 -0.99 -3.28
C LEU A 17 -5.14 -0.90 -4.38
N MET A 18 -3.94 -0.44 -4.05
CA MET A 18 -2.79 -0.41 -4.94
C MET A 18 -2.47 -1.84 -5.43
N GLY A 19 -2.31 -2.79 -4.52
CA GLY A 19 -2.04 -4.20 -4.87
C GLY A 19 -3.09 -4.76 -5.82
N LEU A 20 -4.37 -4.57 -5.51
CA LEU A 20 -5.47 -5.05 -6.35
C LEU A 20 -5.51 -4.37 -7.72
N ALA A 21 -5.31 -3.05 -7.78
CA ALA A 21 -5.30 -2.28 -9.01
C ALA A 21 -4.16 -2.71 -9.94
N PHE A 22 -2.95 -2.92 -9.39
CA PHE A 22 -1.79 -3.34 -10.19
C PHE A 22 -1.75 -4.84 -10.49
N MET A 23 -2.37 -5.70 -9.68
CA MET A 23 -2.54 -7.11 -10.06
C MET A 23 -3.51 -7.28 -11.24
N PHE A 24 -4.48 -6.37 -11.38
CA PHE A 24 -5.49 -6.41 -12.43
C PHE A 24 -5.69 -5.02 -13.05
N PRO A 25 -4.70 -4.50 -13.81
CA PRO A 25 -4.73 -3.12 -14.29
C PRO A 25 -5.74 -2.88 -15.43
N PHE A 26 -5.97 -3.90 -16.25
CA PHE A 26 -6.80 -3.80 -17.46
C PHE A 26 -7.91 -4.85 -17.44
N SER A 27 -9.11 -4.48 -17.88
CA SER A 27 -10.29 -5.37 -17.90
C SER A 27 -10.55 -6.00 -19.27
N ARG A 28 -10.22 -5.31 -20.36
CA ARG A 28 -10.30 -5.81 -21.73
C ARG A 28 -9.18 -5.20 -22.60
N TYR A 29 -8.64 -6.03 -23.48
CA TYR A 29 -7.79 -5.58 -24.58
C TYR A 29 -8.55 -5.86 -25.88
N GLU A 30 -9.01 -4.82 -26.55
CA GLU A 30 -9.63 -4.92 -27.85
C GLU A 30 -8.64 -4.28 -28.86
N GLY A 31 -7.88 -5.15 -29.52
CA GLY A 31 -6.97 -4.77 -30.60
C GLY A 31 -7.56 -5.26 -31.92
N GLY A 32 -7.86 -4.35 -32.83
CA GLY A 32 -8.46 -4.66 -34.12
C GLY A 32 -7.80 -3.89 -35.25
N ALA A 33 -7.36 -4.61 -36.29
CA ALA A 33 -7.01 -4.01 -37.56
C ALA A 33 -8.33 -3.66 -38.29
N THR A 34 -8.63 -2.38 -38.39
CA THR A 34 -9.77 -1.87 -39.15
C THR A 34 -9.32 -1.44 -40.54
N ALA A 35 -10.27 -1.24 -41.47
CA ALA A 35 -9.97 -0.75 -42.81
C ALA A 35 -9.25 0.63 -42.81
N ASP A 36 -9.38 1.40 -41.73
CA ASP A 36 -8.76 2.72 -41.53
C ASP A 36 -7.46 2.69 -40.69
N GLY A 37 -6.99 1.50 -40.27
CA GLY A 37 -5.74 1.34 -39.51
C GLY A 37 -5.86 0.49 -38.23
N PHE A 38 -4.81 0.50 -37.41
CA PHE A 38 -4.75 -0.23 -36.14
C PHE A 38 -5.48 0.54 -35.04
N SER A 39 -6.54 -0.05 -34.48
CA SER A 39 -7.26 0.49 -33.32
C SER A 39 -6.93 -0.33 -32.07
N LEU A 40 -6.59 0.37 -30.99
CA LEU A 40 -6.33 -0.22 -29.67
C LEU A 40 -7.23 0.45 -28.63
N SER A 41 -8.26 -0.25 -28.16
CA SER A 41 -9.07 0.17 -27.02
C SER A 41 -8.59 -0.57 -25.77
N VAL A 42 -8.12 0.21 -24.78
CA VAL A 42 -7.69 -0.29 -23.47
C VAL A 42 -8.69 0.16 -22.43
N HIS A 43 -9.42 -0.80 -21.85
CA HIS A 43 -10.37 -0.51 -20.79
C HIS A 43 -9.68 -0.67 -19.42
N LEU A 44 -9.62 0.43 -18.66
CA LEU A 44 -9.15 0.41 -17.28
C LEU A 44 -9.99 -0.57 -16.46
N SER A 45 -9.34 -1.29 -15.55
CA SER A 45 -10.04 -2.09 -14.56
C SER A 45 -10.84 -1.20 -13.60
N PRO A 46 -12.05 -1.61 -13.17
CA PRO A 46 -12.79 -0.94 -12.11
C PRO A 46 -11.95 -0.73 -10.83
N LEU A 47 -11.04 -1.66 -10.52
CA LEU A 47 -10.14 -1.56 -9.36
C LEU A 47 -9.17 -0.38 -9.50
N MET A 48 -8.67 -0.13 -10.72
CA MET A 48 -7.79 1.01 -11.00
C MET A 48 -8.57 2.32 -10.87
N ALA A 49 -9.82 2.37 -11.33
CA ALA A 49 -10.68 3.55 -11.13
C ALA A 49 -10.93 3.82 -9.64
N VAL A 50 -11.25 2.79 -8.85
CA VAL A 50 -11.42 2.92 -7.39
C VAL A 50 -10.14 3.41 -6.72
N PHE A 51 -8.97 2.89 -7.14
CA PHE A 51 -7.68 3.33 -6.60
C PHE A 51 -7.40 4.81 -6.90
N VAL A 52 -7.64 5.28 -8.13
CA VAL A 52 -7.49 6.69 -8.51
C VAL A 52 -8.44 7.58 -7.70
N VAL A 53 -9.70 7.17 -7.56
CA VAL A 53 -10.67 7.90 -6.73
C VAL A 53 -10.18 7.97 -5.28
N PHE A 54 -9.66 6.87 -4.73
CA PHE A 54 -9.12 6.86 -3.37
C PHE A 54 -7.91 7.77 -3.21
N LEU A 55 -6.99 7.82 -4.18
CA LEU A 55 -5.84 8.75 -4.18
C LEU A 55 -6.25 10.22 -4.09
N VAL A 56 -7.40 10.57 -4.66
CA VAL A 56 -7.95 11.94 -4.59
C VAL A 56 -8.72 12.15 -3.28
N LEU A 57 -9.53 11.19 -2.86
CA LEU A 57 -10.38 11.32 -1.67
C LEU A 57 -9.60 11.24 -0.36
N TYR A 58 -8.55 10.43 -0.28
CA TYR A 58 -7.75 10.24 0.92
C TYR A 58 -7.09 11.54 1.45
N PRO A 59 -6.37 12.34 0.64
CA PRO A 59 -5.81 13.60 1.11
C PRO A 59 -6.89 14.60 1.53
N ILE A 60 -8.05 14.59 0.87
CA ILE A 60 -9.21 15.42 1.25
C ILE A 60 -9.74 14.99 2.61
N ALA A 61 -9.97 13.68 2.81
CA ALA A 61 -10.42 13.13 4.08
C ALA A 61 -9.43 13.43 5.22
N ARG A 62 -8.12 13.32 4.94
CA ARG A 62 -7.06 13.70 5.88
C ARG A 62 -7.11 15.18 6.23
N ALA A 63 -7.24 16.07 5.24
CA ALA A 63 -7.33 17.50 5.45
C ALA A 63 -8.56 17.88 6.30
N VAL A 64 -9.72 17.26 6.04
CA VAL A 64 -10.94 17.45 6.84
C VAL A 64 -10.74 16.94 8.27
N PHE A 65 -10.12 15.76 8.44
CA PHE A 65 -9.84 15.19 9.75
C PHE A 65 -8.93 16.12 10.57
N VAL A 66 -7.84 16.61 10.00
CA VAL A 66 -6.93 17.55 10.66
C VAL A 66 -7.66 18.84 11.07
N ARG A 67 -8.42 19.45 10.15
CA ARG A 67 -9.19 20.67 10.42
C ARG A 67 -10.20 20.49 11.56
N ARG A 68 -10.90 19.36 11.60
CA ARG A 68 -11.90 19.06 12.65
C ARG A 68 -11.28 18.69 13.99
N SER A 69 -10.08 18.11 13.98
CA SER A 69 -9.44 17.61 15.21
C SER A 69 -8.68 18.71 15.96
N GLY A 70 -8.51 19.89 15.38
CA GLY A 70 -7.70 20.97 15.98
C GLY A 70 -6.21 20.60 16.16
N LEU A 71 -5.77 19.49 15.59
CA LEU A 71 -4.38 19.03 15.64
C LEU A 71 -3.52 20.08 14.93
N HIS A 72 -2.48 20.56 15.61
CA HIS A 72 -1.44 21.36 14.97
C HIS A 72 -0.66 20.45 14.02
N ALA A 73 -1.15 20.33 12.80
CA ALA A 73 -0.33 19.83 11.71
C ALA A 73 0.79 20.85 11.50
N SER A 74 1.98 20.58 12.03
CA SER A 74 3.18 21.26 11.54
C SER A 74 3.31 20.87 10.07
N THR A 75 2.77 21.69 9.18
CA THR A 75 2.98 21.59 7.73
C THR A 75 4.44 21.87 7.35
N ARG A 76 5.29 22.24 8.33
CA ARG A 76 6.64 22.74 8.14
C ARG A 76 7.71 21.69 8.43
N ASP A 77 7.41 20.74 9.31
CA ASP A 77 8.26 19.58 9.55
C ASP A 77 7.64 18.39 8.84
N ASN A 78 8.31 17.86 7.81
CA ASN A 78 7.90 16.70 7.01
C ASN A 78 7.81 15.37 7.82
N LEU A 79 7.60 15.44 9.14
CA LEU A 79 7.25 14.31 9.98
C LEU A 79 5.74 14.07 9.84
N GLU A 80 5.38 12.85 9.42
CA GLU A 80 4.01 12.42 9.10
C GLU A 80 2.98 12.83 10.16
N LEU A 81 3.40 12.97 11.42
CA LEU A 81 2.67 13.62 12.51
C LEU A 81 3.69 14.37 13.37
N ALA A 82 3.47 15.65 13.65
CA ALA A 82 4.22 16.33 14.71
C ALA A 82 3.99 15.53 16.00
N ALA A 83 5.07 15.04 16.61
CA ALA A 83 5.02 14.46 17.93
C ALA A 83 4.67 15.61 18.88
N ASP A 84 3.53 15.50 19.56
CA ASP A 84 3.09 16.57 20.46
C ASP A 84 3.97 16.60 21.72
N ASP A 85 4.64 15.47 22.03
CA ASP A 85 5.53 15.27 23.19
C ASP A 85 6.75 14.39 22.84
N GLU A 86 7.84 14.52 23.62
CA GLU A 86 9.01 13.62 23.55
C GLU A 86 8.64 12.14 23.75
N ARG A 87 7.60 11.87 24.54
CA ARG A 87 7.06 10.51 24.74
C ARG A 87 6.52 9.93 23.44
N GLU A 88 5.80 10.72 22.63
CA GLU A 88 5.30 10.26 21.34
C GLU A 88 6.46 9.96 20.38
N LEU A 89 7.54 10.74 20.41
CA LEU A 89 8.74 10.51 19.58
C LEU A 89 9.43 9.17 19.91
N GLN A 90 9.52 8.82 21.19
CA GLN A 90 10.11 7.54 21.59
C GLN A 90 9.24 6.35 21.16
N ILE A 91 7.91 6.49 21.28
CA ILE A 91 6.95 5.46 20.87
C ILE A 91 7.01 5.27 19.35
N THR A 92 7.00 6.36 18.56
CA THR A 92 7.09 6.29 17.09
C THR A 92 8.40 5.67 16.65
N GLY A 93 9.54 6.03 17.26
CA GLY A 93 10.84 5.44 16.96
C GLY A 93 10.89 3.93 17.18
N ARG A 94 10.28 3.43 18.26
CA ARG A 94 10.19 1.97 18.51
C ARG A 94 9.21 1.28 17.57
N ALA A 95 8.06 1.89 17.30
CA ALA A 95 7.08 1.36 16.33
C ALA A 95 7.68 1.26 14.92
N LEU A 96 8.43 2.29 14.49
CA LEU A 96 9.10 2.33 13.19
C LEU A 96 10.19 1.25 13.08
N ARG A 97 10.96 1.04 14.15
CA ARG A 97 11.95 -0.05 14.20
C ARG A 97 11.29 -1.43 14.06
N THR A 98 10.13 -1.65 14.68
CA THR A 98 9.37 -2.89 14.52
C THR A 98 8.84 -3.03 13.09
N ALA A 99 8.24 -1.98 12.54
CA ALA A 99 7.72 -1.97 11.17
C ALA A 99 8.82 -2.26 10.13
N TYR A 100 10.00 -1.67 10.30
CA TYR A 100 11.17 -1.92 9.46
C TYR A 100 11.64 -3.37 9.52
N ARG A 101 11.70 -3.97 10.72
CA ARG A 101 12.05 -5.40 10.85
C ARG A 101 11.04 -6.29 10.14
N VAL A 102 9.75 -6.01 10.32
CA VAL A 102 8.66 -6.74 9.64
C VAL A 102 8.79 -6.60 8.13
N LEU A 103 8.97 -5.37 7.63
CA LEU A 103 9.18 -5.07 6.21
C LEU A 103 10.34 -5.89 5.63
N MET A 104 11.50 -5.88 6.28
CA MET A 104 12.68 -6.63 5.84
C MET A 104 12.43 -8.14 5.86
N THR A 105 11.82 -8.67 6.92
CA THR A 105 11.49 -10.11 6.98
C THR A 105 10.50 -10.52 5.89
N CYS A 106 9.45 -9.72 5.66
CA CYS A 106 8.48 -9.97 4.59
C CYS A 106 9.12 -9.89 3.20
N LEU A 107 10.07 -8.97 2.99
CA LEU A 107 10.78 -8.87 1.73
C LEU A 107 11.65 -10.10 1.46
N ILE A 108 12.40 -10.58 2.46
CA ILE A 108 13.25 -11.78 2.33
C ILE A 108 12.39 -13.02 2.05
N VAL A 109 11.31 -13.20 2.82
CA VAL A 109 10.36 -14.30 2.61
C VAL A 109 9.69 -14.17 1.25
N GLY A 110 9.31 -12.96 0.87
CA GLY A 110 8.71 -12.63 -0.41
C GLY A 110 9.60 -12.98 -1.60
N LEU A 111 10.90 -12.71 -1.51
CA LEU A 111 11.87 -13.13 -2.53
C LEU A 111 11.93 -14.65 -2.67
N GLY A 112 11.88 -15.39 -1.56
CA GLY A 112 11.80 -16.85 -1.58
C GLY A 112 10.53 -17.36 -2.26
N VAL A 113 9.38 -16.77 -1.94
CA VAL A 113 8.09 -17.12 -2.57
C VAL A 113 8.12 -16.79 -4.07
N LEU A 114 8.70 -15.66 -4.46
CA LEU A 114 8.80 -15.24 -5.86
C LEU A 114 9.74 -16.16 -6.66
N ALA A 115 10.88 -16.56 -6.07
CA ALA A 115 11.78 -17.54 -6.68
C ALA A 115 11.09 -18.90 -6.88
N ALA A 116 10.33 -19.38 -5.89
CA ALA A 116 9.54 -20.59 -6.01
C ALA A 116 8.45 -20.46 -7.08
N ALA A 117 7.74 -19.33 -7.13
CA ALA A 117 6.71 -19.05 -8.13
C ALA A 117 7.30 -19.01 -9.55
N GLN A 118 8.47 -18.40 -9.73
CA GLN A 118 9.17 -18.37 -11.01
C GLN A 118 9.64 -19.77 -11.43
N PHE A 119 10.20 -20.55 -10.52
CA PHE A 119 10.61 -21.93 -10.79
C PHE A 119 9.42 -22.79 -11.22
N LEU A 120 8.30 -22.71 -10.48
CA LEU A 120 7.08 -23.45 -10.81
C LEU A 120 6.47 -22.99 -12.14
N SER A 121 6.46 -21.68 -12.40
CA SER A 121 5.98 -21.12 -13.66
C SER A 121 6.79 -21.62 -14.85
N ALA A 122 8.13 -21.49 -14.79
CA ALA A 122 9.02 -21.91 -15.86
C ALA A 122 9.00 -23.42 -16.13
N THR A 123 8.75 -24.23 -15.08
CA THR A 123 8.85 -25.70 -15.18
C THR A 123 7.50 -26.37 -15.47
N PHE A 124 6.37 -25.79 -15.02
CA PHE A 124 5.08 -26.48 -15.05
C PHE A 124 3.92 -25.68 -15.66
N LEU A 125 3.88 -24.35 -15.51
CA LEU A 125 2.65 -23.58 -15.74
C LEU A 125 2.71 -22.60 -16.92
N GLY A 126 3.90 -22.14 -17.31
CA GLY A 126 4.09 -21.23 -18.46
C GLY A 126 3.43 -19.85 -18.36
N ASP A 127 2.92 -19.45 -17.19
CA ASP A 127 2.14 -18.21 -17.02
C ASP A 127 2.99 -17.09 -16.41
N ALA A 128 3.55 -16.23 -17.28
CA ALA A 128 4.29 -15.04 -16.88
C ALA A 128 3.39 -14.00 -16.17
N VAL A 129 2.09 -13.97 -16.47
CA VAL A 129 1.14 -13.05 -15.83
C VAL A 129 0.90 -13.43 -14.37
N ALA A 130 0.89 -14.73 -14.07
CA ALA A 130 0.80 -15.22 -12.70
C ALA A 130 2.00 -14.76 -11.84
N VAL A 131 3.23 -14.82 -12.37
CA VAL A 131 4.44 -14.36 -11.67
C VAL A 131 4.41 -12.86 -11.42
N TYR A 132 3.95 -12.07 -12.40
CA TYR A 132 3.77 -10.64 -12.20
C TYR A 132 2.76 -10.34 -11.07
N ARG A 133 1.61 -11.01 -11.08
CA ARG A 133 0.56 -10.82 -10.07
C ARG A 133 1.04 -11.21 -8.67
N THR A 134 1.79 -12.30 -8.55
CA THR A 134 2.36 -12.70 -7.25
C THR A 134 3.38 -11.69 -6.74
N ALA A 135 4.23 -11.14 -7.62
CA ALA A 135 5.18 -10.09 -7.26
C ALA A 135 4.48 -8.84 -6.70
N VAL A 136 3.48 -8.34 -7.41
CA VAL A 136 2.68 -7.18 -6.97
C VAL A 136 1.96 -7.48 -5.65
N GLY A 137 1.39 -8.67 -5.52
CA GLY A 137 0.71 -9.11 -4.29
C GLY A 137 1.65 -9.17 -3.08
N ILE A 138 2.88 -9.67 -3.26
CA ILE A 138 3.91 -9.71 -2.21
C ILE A 138 4.28 -8.30 -1.76
N ILE A 139 4.49 -7.36 -2.68
CA ILE A 139 4.82 -5.96 -2.37
C ILE A 139 3.68 -5.34 -1.56
N ALA A 140 2.44 -5.46 -2.03
CA ALA A 140 1.27 -4.91 -1.34
C ALA A 140 1.08 -5.52 0.06
N ALA A 141 1.17 -6.85 0.19
CA ALA A 141 1.05 -7.54 1.47
C ALA A 141 2.16 -7.11 2.45
N THR A 142 3.38 -6.90 1.96
CA THR A 142 4.52 -6.46 2.78
C THR A 142 4.30 -5.04 3.32
N LEU A 143 3.80 -4.13 2.48
CA LEU A 143 3.46 -2.76 2.91
C LEU A 143 2.31 -2.74 3.92
N VAL A 144 1.26 -3.55 3.71
CA VAL A 144 0.16 -3.71 4.66
C VAL A 144 0.65 -4.26 6.00
N ALA A 145 1.49 -5.30 5.98
CA ALA A 145 2.07 -5.88 7.20
C ALA A 145 2.94 -4.87 7.95
N ALA A 146 3.73 -4.06 7.24
CA ALA A 146 4.52 -2.99 7.83
C ALA A 146 3.63 -1.92 8.50
N SER A 147 2.57 -1.45 7.83
CA SER A 147 1.62 -0.49 8.41
C SER A 147 0.85 -1.06 9.60
N ALA A 148 0.38 -2.30 9.52
CA ALA A 148 -0.32 -2.97 10.61
C ALA A 148 0.59 -3.15 11.83
N SER A 149 1.82 -3.62 11.62
CA SER A 149 2.80 -3.81 12.70
C SER A 149 3.20 -2.50 13.37
N TYR A 150 3.36 -1.42 12.59
CA TYR A 150 3.54 -0.07 13.12
C TYR A 150 2.38 0.33 14.04
N CYS A 151 1.15 0.23 13.55
CA CYS A 151 -0.05 0.62 14.30
C CYS A 151 -0.22 -0.19 15.59
N ILE A 152 -0.07 -1.52 15.50
CA ILE A 152 -0.18 -2.43 16.65
C ILE A 152 0.88 -2.06 17.68
N ARG A 153 2.14 -1.89 17.26
CA ARG A 153 3.23 -1.59 18.19
C ARG A 153 3.04 -0.22 18.86
N TRP A 154 2.63 0.78 18.08
CA TRP A 154 2.34 2.12 18.59
C TRP A 154 1.20 2.07 19.63
N CYS A 155 0.11 1.35 19.36
CA CYS A 155 -1.00 1.20 20.30
C CYS A 155 -0.60 0.47 21.59
N LEU A 156 0.24 -0.57 21.48
CA LEU A 156 0.75 -1.30 22.65
C LEU A 156 1.65 -0.44 23.52
N GLU A 157 2.51 0.38 22.93
CA GLU A 157 3.41 1.25 23.68
C GLU A 157 2.73 2.50 24.25
N TYR A 158 1.69 3.01 23.60
CA TYR A 158 0.88 4.10 24.15
C TYR A 158 0.10 3.67 25.41
N ARG A 159 -0.30 2.39 25.49
CA ARG A 159 -0.99 1.84 26.66
C ARG A 159 -0.08 1.57 27.87
N LYS A 160 1.24 1.55 27.67
CA LYS A 160 2.23 1.38 28.74
C LYS A 160 2.56 2.73 29.36
#